data_AF-A0A4Y1RP77-F1
#
_entry.id   AF-A0A4Y1RP77-F1
#
_cell.length_a   1.000
_cell.length_b   1.000
_cell.length_c   1.000
_cell.angle_alpha   90.00
_cell.angle_beta   90.00
_cell.angle_gamma   90.00
#
_symmetry.space_group_name_H-M   'P 1'
#
loop_
_entity.id
_entity.type
_entity.pdbx_description
1 polymer ?
#
loop_
_entity_poly.entity_id
_entity_poly.type
_entity_poly.pdbx_seq_one_letter_code
_entity_poly.pdbx_strand_id
1 'polypeptide(L)'
;MHIWENMMRSCQLRGKQLLDANVITPTDLEEWMKAKNSNDGSIIGVGLPCYSCLQTLLCSIRSNSSGLLLLDDVEINHFNRPHDKLLDWFFNPIMVLKEQIKVQLAEGNTQRMEAWDNGSLAPQDALRAAQIEGISRRMIGMMRSVSKFPTYRRRFRLVVKALMTHTVQNEASHICVSVKSNTSSEDVLDEP
;
A
#
# COMPACT_ATOMS: atom_id res chain seq x y z
N MET A 1 11.34 -13.42 12.27
CA MET A 1 11.40 -11.95 12.47
C MET A 1 11.40 -11.15 11.16
N HIS A 2 11.78 -11.74 10.00
CA HIS A 2 11.86 -11.08 8.69
C HIS A 2 10.54 -10.65 8.03
N ILE A 3 9.45 -11.43 8.16
CA ILE A 3 8.20 -11.11 7.43
C ILE A 3 7.60 -9.77 7.85
N TRP A 4 7.46 -9.55 9.16
CA TRP A 4 6.96 -8.28 9.68
C TRP A 4 7.81 -7.11 9.24
N GLU A 5 9.13 -7.28 9.22
CA GLU A 5 10.04 -6.23 8.76
C GLU A 5 9.80 -5.91 7.28
N ASN A 6 9.70 -6.93 6.44
CA ASN A 6 9.38 -6.74 5.04
C ASN A 6 7.99 -6.12 4.81
N MET A 7 6.97 -6.50 5.59
CA MET A 7 5.66 -5.85 5.54
C MET A 7 5.76 -4.37 5.90
N MET A 8 6.52 -4.03 6.95
CA MET A 8 6.73 -2.63 7.36
C MET A 8 7.49 -1.84 6.29
N ARG A 9 8.54 -2.42 5.69
CA ARG A 9 9.27 -1.83 4.57
C ARG A 9 8.38 -1.63 3.35
N SER A 10 7.51 -2.59 3.04
CA SER A 10 6.51 -2.46 1.97
C SER A 10 5.51 -1.33 2.25
N CYS A 11 4.99 -1.23 3.48
CA CYS A 11 4.12 -0.12 3.89
C CYS A 11 4.85 1.22 3.83
N GLN A 12 6.12 1.28 4.24
CA GLN A 12 6.92 2.50 4.17
C GLN A 12 7.15 2.95 2.72
N LEU A 13 7.57 2.03 1.85
CA LEU A 13 7.80 2.30 0.43
C LEU A 13 6.54 2.86 -0.22
N ARG A 14 5.41 2.18 -0.02
CA ARG A 14 4.13 2.61 -0.61
C ARG A 14 3.57 3.87 0.04
N GLY A 15 3.81 4.07 1.33
CA GLY A 15 3.44 5.31 2.02
C GLY A 15 4.15 6.52 1.41
N LYS A 16 5.44 6.40 1.09
CA LYS A 16 6.18 7.46 0.38
C LYS A 16 5.57 7.74 -0.99
N GLN A 17 5.31 6.69 -1.78
CA GLN A 17 4.66 6.84 -3.10
C GLN A 17 3.29 7.54 -3.02
N LEU A 18 2.50 7.23 -1.99
CA LEU A 18 1.20 7.88 -1.79
C LEU A 18 1.32 9.34 -1.33
N LEU A 19 2.36 9.68 -0.55
CA LEU A 19 2.66 11.07 -0.20
C LEU A 19 3.10 11.86 -1.44
N ASP A 20 4.01 11.30 -2.24
CA ASP A 20 4.52 11.93 -3.46
C ASP A 20 3.40 12.17 -4.48
N ALA A 21 2.41 11.28 -4.50
CA ALA A 21 1.20 11.40 -5.32
C ALA A 21 0.08 12.26 -4.69
N ASN A 22 0.29 12.84 -3.51
CA ASN A 22 -0.71 13.59 -2.74
C ASN A 22 -2.01 12.81 -2.44
N VAL A 23 -1.95 11.48 -2.41
CA VAL A 23 -3.10 10.62 -2.08
C VAL A 23 -3.31 10.53 -0.57
N ILE A 24 -2.23 10.59 0.19
CA ILE A 24 -2.25 10.79 1.64
C ILE A 24 -1.46 12.05 1.96
N THR A 25 -1.81 12.71 3.06
CA THR A 25 -1.25 13.99 3.46
C THR A 25 -0.44 13.88 4.75
N PRO A 26 0.45 14.84 5.05
CA PRO A 26 1.10 14.94 6.36
C PRO A 26 0.07 15.00 7.51
N THR A 27 -1.05 15.69 7.28
CA THR A 27 -2.18 15.78 8.23
C THR A 27 -2.73 14.40 8.59
N ASP A 28 -2.94 13.52 7.61
CA ASP A 28 -3.41 12.14 7.85
C ASP A 28 -2.45 11.37 8.78
N LEU A 29 -1.14 11.56 8.61
CA LEU A 29 -0.12 10.94 9.45
C LEU A 29 -0.17 11.49 10.88
N GLU A 30 -0.31 12.81 11.04
CA GLU A 30 -0.42 13.46 12.34
C GLU A 30 -1.66 13.04 13.11
N GLU A 31 -2.81 13.01 12.44
CA GLU A 31 -4.07 12.55 13.02
C GLU A 31 -3.94 11.12 13.54
N TRP A 32 -3.34 10.22 12.76
CA TRP A 32 -3.09 8.86 13.22
C TRP A 32 -2.13 8.79 14.42
N MET A 33 -1.13 9.67 14.48
CA MET A 33 -0.19 9.71 15.61
C MET A 33 -0.83 10.22 16.91
N LYS A 34 -1.79 11.15 16.78
CA LYS A 34 -2.58 11.76 17.87
C LYS A 34 -3.81 10.93 18.25
N ALA A 35 -4.25 10.01 17.38
CA ALA A 35 -5.42 9.16 17.55
C ALA A 35 -5.40 8.40 18.89
N LYS A 36 -6.46 8.58 19.68
CA LYS A 36 -6.69 7.86 20.93
C LYS A 36 -7.47 6.56 20.69
N ASN A 37 -8.36 6.56 19.70
CA ASN A 37 -9.22 5.43 19.35
C ASN A 37 -8.75 4.75 18.07
N SER A 38 -9.19 3.50 17.85
CA SER A 38 -8.83 2.70 16.68
C SER A 38 -9.50 3.15 15.37
N ASN A 39 -10.53 3.99 15.43
CA ASN A 39 -11.25 4.49 14.25
C ASN A 39 -10.64 5.80 13.71
N ASP A 40 -9.99 6.58 14.57
CA ASP A 40 -9.32 7.82 14.18
C ASP A 40 -8.05 7.46 13.39
N GLY A 41 -7.83 8.11 12.24
CA GLY A 41 -6.69 7.82 11.36
C GLY A 41 -6.79 6.49 10.60
N SER A 42 -8.00 6.00 10.29
CA SER A 42 -8.19 4.72 9.58
C SER A 42 -7.54 4.68 8.19
N ILE A 43 -7.39 5.83 7.52
CA ILE A 43 -6.65 5.99 6.26
C ILE A 43 -5.22 5.45 6.41
N ILE A 44 -4.53 5.84 7.48
CA ILE A 44 -3.15 5.40 7.75
C ILE A 44 -3.12 4.06 8.47
N GLY A 45 -3.93 3.88 9.52
CA GLY A 45 -3.91 2.70 10.37
C GLY A 45 -4.40 1.41 9.73
N VAL A 46 -5.24 1.52 8.70
CA VAL A 46 -5.83 0.39 7.97
C VAL A 46 -5.64 0.54 6.46
N GLY A 47 -5.92 1.72 5.90
CA GLY A 47 -5.88 1.97 4.46
C GLY A 47 -4.49 1.74 3.86
N LEU A 48 -3.44 2.35 4.41
CA LEU A 48 -2.07 2.16 3.93
C LEU A 48 -1.61 0.69 4.00
N PRO A 49 -1.78 -0.04 5.11
CA PRO A 49 -1.53 -1.48 5.15
C PRO A 49 -2.33 -2.30 4.14
N CYS A 50 -3.62 -1.98 3.96
CA CYS A 50 -4.49 -2.63 2.96
C CYS A 50 -3.95 -2.42 1.54
N TYR A 51 -3.67 -1.18 1.16
CA TYR A 51 -3.09 -0.84 -0.13
C TYR A 51 -1.76 -1.58 -0.33
N SER A 52 -0.94 -1.63 0.71
CA SER A 52 0.34 -2.32 0.65
C SER A 52 0.24 -3.81 0.43
N CYS A 53 -0.68 -4.44 1.14
CA CYS A 53 -0.99 -5.85 0.97
C CYS A 53 -1.51 -6.14 -0.44
N LEU A 54 -2.46 -5.34 -0.94
CA LEU A 54 -3.01 -5.49 -2.29
C LEU A 54 -1.92 -5.45 -3.36
N GLN A 55 -1.04 -4.46 -3.29
CA GLN A 55 0.03 -4.35 -4.28
C GLN A 55 1.02 -5.52 -4.19
N THR A 56 1.28 -6.07 -3.00
CA THR A 56 2.08 -7.30 -2.85
C THR A 56 1.39 -8.49 -3.51
N LEU A 57 0.07 -8.64 -3.34
CA LEU A 57 -0.70 -9.71 -3.99
C LEU A 57 -0.66 -9.56 -5.51
N LEU A 58 -0.86 -8.35 -6.04
CA LEU A 58 -0.80 -8.08 -7.47
C LEU A 58 0.58 -8.38 -8.05
N CYS A 59 1.67 -8.01 -7.37
CA CYS A 59 3.03 -8.37 -7.79
C CYS A 59 3.23 -9.89 -7.81
N SER A 60 2.75 -10.60 -6.79
CA SER A 60 2.83 -12.06 -6.70
C SER A 60 2.08 -12.75 -7.84
N ILE A 61 0.88 -12.24 -8.17
CA ILE A 61 0.05 -12.75 -9.28
C ILE A 61 0.74 -12.52 -10.62
N ARG A 62 1.23 -11.30 -10.87
CA ARG A 62 1.93 -10.93 -12.12
C ARG A 62 3.19 -11.76 -12.35
N SER A 63 3.89 -12.12 -11.27
CA SER A 63 5.10 -12.94 -11.33
C SER A 63 4.80 -14.44 -11.38
N ASN A 64 3.53 -14.84 -11.43
CA ASN A 64 3.06 -16.22 -11.34
C ASN A 64 3.69 -17.01 -10.17
N SER A 65 3.97 -16.32 -9.05
CA SER A 65 4.54 -16.90 -7.85
C SER A 65 3.56 -17.89 -7.22
N SER A 66 4.06 -18.98 -6.64
CA SER A 66 3.20 -19.95 -5.94
C SER A 66 2.75 -19.43 -4.57
N GLY A 67 3.53 -18.51 -3.99
CA GLY A 67 3.32 -17.92 -2.67
C GLY A 67 3.11 -16.40 -2.69
N LEU A 68 3.50 -15.74 -1.61
CA LEU A 68 3.56 -14.29 -1.48
C LEU A 68 4.97 -13.82 -1.76
N LEU A 69 5.15 -13.10 -2.87
CA LEU A 69 6.40 -12.47 -3.23
C LEU A 69 6.57 -11.16 -2.45
N LEU A 70 7.60 -11.13 -1.60
CA LEU A 70 7.95 -9.99 -0.75
C LEU A 70 8.85 -8.98 -1.49
N LEU A 71 9.20 -7.86 -0.84
CA LEU A 71 10.00 -6.79 -1.46
C LEU A 71 11.44 -7.21 -1.73
N ASP A 72 12.01 -8.07 -0.87
CA ASP A 72 13.38 -8.58 -1.00
C ASP A 72 13.47 -9.82 -1.92
N ASP A 73 12.51 -10.00 -2.84
CA ASP A 73 12.34 -11.20 -3.69
C ASP A 73 12.20 -12.52 -2.91
N VAL A 74 11.89 -12.43 -1.62
CA VAL A 74 11.61 -13.60 -0.78
C VAL A 74 10.19 -14.08 -1.05
N GLU A 75 10.04 -15.28 -1.59
CA GLU A 75 8.74 -15.93 -1.73
C GLU A 75 8.36 -16.65 -0.43
N ILE A 76 7.17 -16.35 0.12
CA ILE A 76 6.59 -17.12 1.23
C ILE A 76 5.51 -18.05 0.70
N ASN A 77 5.70 -19.35 0.85
CA ASN A 77 4.75 -20.38 0.45
C ASN A 77 4.41 -21.31 1.63
N HIS A 78 3.57 -22.31 1.39
CA HIS A 78 3.14 -23.25 2.44
C HIS A 78 4.31 -24.03 3.08
N PHE A 79 5.45 -24.16 2.41
CA PHE A 79 6.60 -24.94 2.86
C PHE A 79 7.61 -24.12 3.67
N ASN A 80 7.74 -22.82 3.39
CA ASN A 80 8.69 -21.93 4.05
C ASN A 80 8.04 -20.91 5.00
N ARG A 81 6.70 -20.95 5.14
CA ARG A 81 5.98 -20.02 6.03
C ARG A 81 6.46 -20.18 7.47
N PRO A 82 6.64 -19.08 8.21
CA PRO A 82 7.04 -19.15 9.60
C PRO A 82 5.90 -19.67 10.46
N HIS A 83 6.25 -20.52 11.41
CA HIS A 83 5.34 -21.17 12.35
C HIS A 83 4.88 -20.25 13.50
N ASP A 84 4.97 -18.94 13.32
CA ASP A 84 4.39 -17.98 14.27
C ASP A 84 2.87 -18.03 14.12
N LYS A 85 2.15 -18.31 15.22
CA LYS A 85 0.69 -18.48 15.25
C LYS A 85 -0.05 -17.33 14.57
N LEU A 86 0.47 -16.10 14.67
CA LEU A 86 -0.14 -14.93 14.06
C LEU A 86 0.00 -14.93 12.53
N LEU A 87 1.19 -15.27 12.03
CA LEU A 87 1.45 -15.34 10.61
C LEU A 87 0.75 -16.55 9.98
N ASP A 88 0.68 -17.67 10.68
CA ASP A 88 -0.07 -18.85 10.25
C ASP A 88 -1.57 -18.57 10.16
N TRP A 89 -2.15 -17.86 11.15
CA TRP A 89 -3.54 -17.39 11.09
C TRP A 89 -3.80 -16.42 9.93
N PHE A 90 -2.83 -15.56 9.60
CA PHE A 90 -2.96 -14.54 8.56
C PHE A 90 -2.69 -15.07 7.15
N PHE A 91 -1.82 -16.07 7.01
CA PHE A 91 -1.30 -16.55 5.74
C PHE A 91 -2.38 -17.20 4.87
N ASN A 92 -3.13 -18.15 5.41
CA ASN A 92 -4.17 -18.86 4.65
C ASN A 92 -5.24 -17.89 4.09
N PRO A 93 -5.83 -16.98 4.88
CA PRO A 93 -6.75 -15.97 4.36
C PRO A 93 -6.17 -15.11 3.22
N ILE A 94 -4.89 -14.74 3.30
CA ILE A 94 -4.23 -13.94 2.28
C ILE A 94 -4.00 -14.73 0.99
N MET A 95 -3.61 -16.00 1.10
CA MET A 95 -3.47 -16.88 -0.06
C MET A 95 -4.81 -17.09 -0.78
N VAL A 96 -5.90 -17.29 -0.02
CA VAL A 96 -7.25 -17.35 -0.59
C VAL A 96 -7.60 -16.04 -1.29
N LEU A 97 -7.26 -14.89 -0.68
CA LEU A 97 -7.52 -13.59 -1.28
C LEU A 97 -6.73 -13.41 -2.59
N LYS A 98 -5.46 -13.86 -2.64
CA LYS A 98 -4.61 -13.84 -3.84
C LYS A 98 -5.27 -14.63 -4.98
N GLU A 99 -5.71 -15.85 -4.72
CA GLU A 99 -6.34 -16.69 -5.75
C GLU A 99 -7.66 -16.08 -6.24
N GLN A 100 -8.45 -15.50 -5.34
CA GLN A 100 -9.67 -14.80 -5.73
C GLN A 100 -9.39 -13.57 -6.60
N ILE A 101 -8.37 -12.77 -6.27
CA ILE A 101 -7.96 -11.64 -7.11
C ILE A 101 -7.47 -12.12 -8.48
N LYS A 102 -6.70 -13.23 -8.52
CA LYS A 102 -6.21 -13.83 -9.76
C LYS A 102 -7.36 -14.24 -10.68
N VAL A 103 -8.36 -14.95 -10.15
CA VAL A 103 -9.56 -15.35 -10.90
C VAL A 103 -10.31 -14.13 -11.42
N GLN A 104 -10.55 -13.12 -10.57
CA GLN A 104 -11.26 -11.90 -10.95
C GLN A 104 -10.56 -11.13 -12.08
N LEU A 105 -9.22 -11.05 -12.04
CA LEU A 105 -8.42 -10.40 -13.07
C LEU A 105 -8.46 -11.19 -14.39
N ALA A 106 -8.37 -12.51 -14.33
CA ALA A 106 -8.45 -13.38 -15.51
C ALA A 106 -9.83 -13.28 -16.17
N GLU A 107 -10.90 -13.42 -15.39
CA GLU A 107 -12.27 -13.24 -15.87
C GLU A 107 -12.44 -11.86 -16.50
N GLY A 108 -11.88 -10.80 -15.89
CA GLY A 108 -12.00 -9.41 -16.37
C GLY A 108 -11.38 -9.21 -17.75
N ASN A 109 -10.28 -9.89 -18.03
CA ASN A 109 -9.62 -9.84 -19.34
C ASN A 109 -10.43 -10.63 -20.38
N THR A 110 -10.93 -11.82 -20.04
CA THR A 110 -11.74 -12.64 -20.95
C THR A 110 -13.05 -11.93 -21.33
N GLN A 111 -13.78 -11.39 -20.36
CA GLN A 111 -15.05 -10.70 -20.64
C GLN A 111 -14.85 -9.36 -21.34
N ARG A 112 -13.75 -8.62 -21.09
CA ARG A 112 -13.45 -7.43 -21.90
C ARG A 112 -13.24 -7.79 -23.37
N MET A 113 -12.62 -8.94 -23.64
CA MET A 113 -12.45 -9.46 -24.99
C MET A 113 -13.80 -9.83 -25.61
N GLU A 114 -14.67 -10.54 -24.89
CA GLU A 114 -16.02 -10.91 -25.36
C GLU A 114 -16.98 -9.71 -25.51
N ALA A 115 -16.88 -8.70 -24.64
CA ALA A 115 -17.72 -7.50 -24.69
C ALA A 115 -17.32 -6.56 -25.84
N TRP A 116 -16.03 -6.53 -26.21
CA TRP A 116 -15.58 -5.87 -27.44
C TRP A 116 -16.17 -6.52 -28.68
N ASP A 117 -16.44 -7.83 -28.66
CA ASP A 117 -17.10 -8.52 -29.76
C ASP A 117 -18.64 -8.38 -29.75
N ASN A 118 -19.27 -8.23 -28.57
CA ASN A 118 -20.72 -8.47 -28.42
C ASN A 118 -21.57 -7.32 -27.85
N GLY A 119 -21.03 -6.14 -27.55
CA GLY A 119 -21.82 -4.93 -27.26
C GLY A 119 -22.75 -4.95 -26.04
N SER A 120 -22.72 -5.97 -25.17
CA SER A 120 -23.63 -6.09 -24.03
C SER A 120 -23.03 -5.52 -22.73
N LEU A 121 -23.68 -4.52 -22.15
CA LEU A 121 -23.33 -3.87 -20.87
C LEU A 121 -24.57 -3.91 -19.97
N ALA A 122 -24.59 -4.65 -18.84
CA ALA A 122 -25.36 -4.27 -17.64
C ALA A 122 -25.35 -5.29 -16.48
N PRO A 123 -25.59 -6.62 -16.64
CA PRO A 123 -25.81 -7.49 -15.48
C PRO A 123 -24.52 -8.00 -14.79
N GLN A 124 -23.44 -8.17 -15.55
CA GLN A 124 -22.22 -8.84 -15.07
C GLN A 124 -21.27 -7.91 -14.30
N ASP A 125 -21.34 -6.60 -14.57
CA ASP A 125 -20.55 -5.58 -13.87
C ASP A 125 -20.95 -5.42 -12.41
N ALA A 126 -22.23 -5.58 -12.09
CA ALA A 126 -22.73 -5.53 -10.71
C ALA A 126 -22.19 -6.69 -9.86
N LEU A 127 -22.15 -7.90 -10.41
CA LEU A 127 -21.57 -9.07 -9.74
C LEU A 127 -20.07 -8.86 -9.47
N ARG A 128 -19.33 -8.38 -10.47
CA ARG A 128 -17.90 -8.05 -10.32
C ARG A 128 -17.65 -6.98 -9.29
N ALA A 129 -18.42 -5.89 -9.31
CA ALA A 129 -18.33 -4.83 -8.31
C ALA A 129 -18.55 -5.39 -6.91
N ALA A 130 -19.57 -6.23 -6.72
CA ALA A 130 -19.84 -6.89 -5.44
C ALA A 130 -18.71 -7.85 -5.01
N GLN A 131 -18.09 -8.58 -5.96
CA GLN A 131 -16.95 -9.46 -5.68
C GLN A 131 -15.71 -8.65 -5.24
N ILE A 132 -15.39 -7.58 -5.95
CA ILE A 132 -14.29 -6.66 -5.61
C ILE A 132 -14.55 -6.03 -4.24
N GLU A 133 -15.77 -5.58 -3.96
CA GLU A 133 -16.16 -5.04 -2.66
C GLU A 133 -16.02 -6.10 -1.55
N GLY A 134 -16.42 -7.35 -1.82
CA GLY A 134 -16.27 -8.48 -0.91
C GLY A 134 -14.81 -8.82 -0.61
N ILE A 135 -13.91 -8.69 -1.59
CA ILE A 135 -12.46 -8.81 -1.40
C ILE A 135 -11.94 -7.65 -0.53
N SER A 136 -12.29 -6.42 -0.86
CA SER A 136 -11.90 -5.21 -0.13
C SER A 136 -12.32 -5.27 1.34
N ARG A 137 -13.57 -5.63 1.65
CA ARG A 137 -14.06 -5.77 3.03
C ARG A 137 -13.29 -6.80 3.83
N ARG A 138 -12.96 -7.95 3.23
CA ARG A 138 -12.17 -8.99 3.90
C ARG A 138 -10.75 -8.53 4.18
N MET A 139 -10.11 -7.86 3.22
CA MET A 139 -8.78 -7.29 3.41
C MET A 139 -8.74 -6.24 4.53
N ILE A 140 -9.74 -5.34 4.57
CA ILE A 140 -9.91 -4.35 5.63
C ILE A 140 -10.11 -5.02 6.99
N GLY A 141 -10.96 -6.04 7.07
CA GLY A 141 -11.20 -6.81 8.29
C GLY A 141 -9.92 -7.47 8.82
N MET A 142 -9.13 -8.08 7.94
CA MET A 142 -7.84 -8.66 8.30
C MET A 142 -6.85 -7.60 8.81
N MET A 143 -6.67 -6.49 8.08
CA MET A 143 -5.76 -5.43 8.51
C MET A 143 -6.18 -4.79 9.83
N ARG A 144 -7.49 -4.64 10.07
CA ARG A 144 -8.02 -4.17 11.35
C ARG A 144 -7.77 -5.17 12.49
N SER A 145 -7.77 -6.47 12.21
CA SER A 145 -7.39 -7.48 13.21
C SER A 145 -5.89 -7.40 13.51
N VAL A 146 -5.05 -7.33 12.47
CA VAL A 146 -3.59 -7.20 12.58
C VAL A 146 -3.18 -5.92 13.33
N SER A 147 -3.91 -4.82 13.13
CA SER A 147 -3.58 -3.54 13.77
C SER A 147 -3.79 -3.52 15.30
N LYS A 148 -4.55 -4.48 15.84
CA LYS A 148 -4.75 -4.64 17.30
C LYS A 148 -3.54 -5.25 18.01
N PHE A 149 -2.64 -5.92 17.28
CA PHE A 149 -1.49 -6.56 17.91
C PHE A 149 -0.47 -5.53 18.38
N PRO A 150 -0.02 -5.56 19.65
CA PRO A 150 0.92 -4.57 20.18
C PRO A 150 2.26 -4.54 19.44
N THR A 151 2.73 -5.69 18.95
CA THR A 151 3.97 -5.82 18.17
C THR A 151 3.85 -5.13 16.82
N TYR A 152 2.75 -5.38 16.10
CA TYR A 152 2.43 -4.70 14.85
C TYR A 152 2.33 -3.18 15.06
N ARG A 153 1.53 -2.74 16.05
CA ARG A 153 1.30 -1.32 16.31
C ARG A 153 2.58 -0.55 16.61
N ARG A 154 3.49 -1.14 17.41
CA ARG A 154 4.81 -0.55 17.70
C ARG A 154 5.65 -0.39 16.44
N ARG A 155 5.73 -1.43 15.60
CA ARG A 155 6.50 -1.40 14.34
C ARG A 155 5.89 -0.42 13.33
N PHE A 156 4.57 -0.43 13.19
CA PHE A 156 3.88 0.46 12.26
C PHE A 156 4.00 1.94 12.67
N ARG A 157 4.07 2.23 13.98
CA ARG A 157 4.39 3.59 14.45
C ARG A 157 5.76 4.08 13.97
N LEU A 158 6.75 3.17 13.83
CA LEU A 158 8.06 3.52 13.26
C LEU A 158 7.96 3.84 11.77
N VAL A 159 7.13 3.10 11.03
CA VAL A 159 6.83 3.39 9.61
C VAL A 159 6.26 4.79 9.47
N VAL A 160 5.23 5.14 10.24
CA VAL A 160 4.59 6.47 10.18
C VAL A 160 5.57 7.59 10.54
N LYS A 161 6.43 7.40 11.55
CA LYS A 161 7.50 8.36 11.86
C LYS A 161 8.44 8.56 10.68
N ALA A 162 8.86 7.48 10.01
CA ALA A 162 9.73 7.58 8.84
C ALA A 162 9.05 8.27 7.66
N LEU A 163 7.73 8.15 7.52
CA LEU A 163 6.94 8.88 6.53
C LEU A 163 6.88 10.39 6.86
N MET A 164 6.69 10.77 8.13
CA MET A 164 6.75 12.17 8.54
C MET A 164 8.14 12.80 8.31
N THR A 165 9.22 12.05 8.52
CA THR A 165 10.57 12.56 8.19
C THR A 165 10.73 12.77 6.68
N HIS A 166 10.10 11.93 5.86
CA HIS A 166 10.14 12.07 4.41
C HIS A 166 9.48 13.37 3.92
N THR A 167 8.35 13.76 4.52
CA THR A 167 7.65 15.00 4.14
C THR A 167 8.50 16.23 4.44
N VAL A 168 9.11 16.29 5.62
CA VAL A 168 10.01 17.40 6.02
C VAL A 168 11.22 17.50 5.10
N GLN A 169 11.83 16.37 4.73
CA GLN A 169 12.98 16.37 3.83
C GLN A 169 12.61 16.85 2.42
N ASN A 170 11.41 16.50 1.94
CA ASN A 170 10.95 16.92 0.63
C ASN A 170 10.69 18.43 0.60
N GLU A 171 10.04 18.97 1.63
CA GLU A 171 9.83 20.42 1.79
C GLU A 171 11.16 21.20 1.83
N ALA A 172 12.14 20.74 2.61
CA ALA A 172 13.46 21.36 2.67
C ALA A 172 14.19 21.33 1.31
N SER A 173 14.01 20.25 0.54
CA SER A 173 14.59 20.12 -0.80
C SER A 173 13.93 21.08 -1.80
N HIS A 174 12.61 21.22 -1.76
CA HIS A 174 11.89 22.20 -2.60
C HIS A 174 12.27 23.65 -2.29
N ILE A 175 12.45 24.00 -1.02
CA ILE A 175 12.89 25.34 -0.61
C ILE A 175 14.31 25.63 -1.10
N CYS A 176 15.24 24.67 -0.96
CA CYS A 176 16.63 24.86 -1.38
C CYS A 176 16.77 25.01 -2.91
N VAL A 177 15.95 24.30 -3.69
CA VAL A 177 15.92 24.44 -5.16
C VAL A 177 15.35 25.81 -5.58
N SER A 178 14.28 26.27 -4.92
CA SER A 178 13.64 27.56 -5.22
C SER A 178 14.54 28.78 -4.90
N VAL A 179 15.34 28.69 -3.82
CA VAL A 179 16.31 29.75 -3.47
C VAL A 179 17.47 29.83 -4.47
N LYS A 180 17.90 28.69 -5.05
CA LYS A 180 18.96 28.67 -6.07
C LYS A 180 18.53 29.25 -7.42
N SER A 181 17.25 29.20 -7.77
CA SER A 181 16.73 29.80 -9.01
C SER A 181 16.56 31.33 -8.96
N ASN A 182 16.59 31.93 -7.77
CA ASN A 182 16.40 33.38 -7.61
C ASN A 182 17.72 34.17 -7.45
N THR A 183 18.89 33.53 -7.57
CA THR A 183 20.20 34.15 -7.30
C THR A 183 21.09 34.31 -8.53
N SER A 184 20.53 34.33 -9.75
CA SER A 184 21.30 34.46 -11.00
C SER A 184 21.02 35.72 -11.83
N SER A 185 20.66 36.84 -11.20
CA SER A 185 20.58 38.14 -11.89
C SER A 185 21.12 39.24 -10.98
N GLU A 186 21.91 40.15 -11.57
CA GLU A 186 22.66 41.29 -10.99
C GLU A 186 24.10 40.89 -10.57
N ASP A 187 25.19 41.40 -11.14
CA ASP A 187 25.48 42.75 -11.65
C ASP A 187 26.51 42.75 -12.79
N VAL A 188 26.22 43.48 -13.89
CA VAL A 188 27.23 44.26 -14.65
C VAL A 188 26.58 45.54 -15.17
N LEU A 189 26.76 46.62 -14.43
CA LEU A 189 26.70 48.04 -14.82
C LEU A 189 27.97 48.65 -14.21
N ASP A 190 28.74 49.57 -14.78
CA ASP A 190 28.75 50.32 -16.04
C ASP A 190 30.18 50.95 -16.16
N GLU A 191 30.58 51.31 -17.39
CA GLU A 191 31.52 52.33 -17.92
C GLU A 191 32.49 53.15 -17.03
N PRO A 192 33.60 53.72 -17.59
CA PRO A 192 33.59 54.58 -18.81
C PRO A 192 34.68 54.32 -19.86
#